data_AF-A0A6D0FCS2-F1
#
_entry.id   AF-A0A6D0FCS2-F1
#
_cell.length_a   1.000
_cell.length_b   1.000
_cell.length_c   1.000
_cell.angle_alpha   90.00
_cell.angle_beta   90.00
_cell.angle_gamma   90.00
#
_symmetry.space_group_name_H-M   'P 1'
#
loop_
_entity.id
_entity.type
_entity.pdbx_description
1 polymer ?
#
loop_
_entity_poly.entity_id
_entity_poly.type
_entity_poly.pdbx_seq_one_letter_code
_entity_poly.pdbx_strand_id
1 'polypeptide(L)'
;EPPRGYVSIKASKDGILRQVVPDYEHLHDAYELLWEMPGNDGYLQLVGIMQKFIDQSISANTNYDPSRFPSGKVPMQQLLKDLLTAYKFGVKTLYYQNTRDGAEDAQDDLVPSIQDDGCESGACKI
;
A
#
# COMPACT_ATOMS: atom_id res chain seq x y z
N GLU A 1 -3.08 4.23 -8.07
CA GLU A 1 -2.11 4.09 -6.97
C GLU A 1 -1.35 2.79 -7.17
N PRO A 2 -0.02 2.75 -6.96
CA PRO A 2 0.76 1.53 -7.13
C PRO A 2 0.48 0.50 -6.01
N PRO A 3 0.72 -0.79 -6.27
CA PRO A 3 0.62 -1.83 -5.25
C PRO A 3 1.63 -1.60 -4.11
N ARG A 4 1.26 -1.97 -2.89
CA ARG A 4 2.14 -1.84 -1.71
C ARG A 4 3.25 -2.90 -1.66
N GLY A 5 2.99 -4.06 -2.24
CA GLY A 5 3.88 -5.20 -2.35
C GLY A 5 3.31 -6.23 -3.34
N TYR A 6 4.12 -7.22 -3.71
CA TYR A 6 3.73 -8.25 -4.68
C TYR A 6 2.67 -9.21 -4.15
N VAL A 7 2.61 -9.41 -2.84
CA VAL A 7 1.63 -10.25 -2.16
C VAL A 7 0.95 -9.43 -1.08
N SER A 8 -0.37 -9.36 -1.13
CA SER A 8 -1.21 -8.81 -0.07
C SER A 8 -1.65 -9.93 0.86
N ILE A 9 -1.37 -9.79 2.15
CA ILE A 9 -1.83 -10.72 3.19
C ILE A 9 -3.02 -10.08 3.89
N LYS A 10 -4.15 -10.79 3.93
CA LYS A 10 -5.37 -10.34 4.60
C LYS A 10 -5.86 -11.44 5.53
N ALA A 11 -5.96 -11.17 6.83
CA ALA A 11 -6.71 -12.06 7.70
C ALA A 11 -8.21 -11.85 7.56
N SER A 12 -8.91 -12.98 7.57
CA SER A 12 -10.35 -13.10 7.75
C SER A 12 -10.61 -13.99 8.97
N LYS A 13 -11.86 -14.04 9.42
CA LYS A 13 -12.33 -15.02 10.42
C LYS A 13 -12.09 -16.46 9.96
N ASP A 14 -12.09 -16.70 8.66
CA ASP A 14 -11.93 -18.03 8.04
C ASP A 14 -10.45 -18.39 7.74
N GLY A 15 -9.50 -17.51 8.09
CA GLY A 15 -8.07 -17.75 7.91
C GLY A 15 -7.33 -16.62 7.17
N ILE A 16 -6.08 -16.89 6.80
CA ILE A 16 -5.18 -15.94 6.12
C ILE A 16 -5.32 -16.10 4.59
N LEU A 17 -5.76 -15.03 3.92
CA LEU A 17 -5.80 -14.94 2.46
C LEU A 17 -4.51 -14.28 1.95
N ARG A 18 -3.82 -14.94 1.02
CA ARG A 18 -2.67 -14.39 0.32
C ARG A 18 -3.05 -14.13 -1.14
N GLN A 19 -2.97 -12.88 -1.57
CA GLN A 19 -3.30 -12.47 -2.92
C GLN A 19 -2.07 -11.89 -3.62
N VAL A 20 -1.64 -12.53 -4.70
CA VAL A 20 -0.54 -12.03 -5.55
C VAL A 20 -1.07 -10.96 -6.51
N VAL A 21 -0.23 -9.99 -6.86
CA VAL A 21 -0.54 -9.03 -7.94
C VAL A 21 -0.80 -9.76 -9.26
N PRO A 22 -1.66 -9.22 -10.15
CA PRO A 22 -1.95 -9.85 -11.44
C PRO A 22 -0.71 -10.08 -12.30
N ASP A 23 -0.70 -11.16 -13.09
CA ASP A 23 0.33 -11.44 -14.10
C ASP A 23 1.79 -11.29 -13.62
N TYR A 24 2.03 -11.70 -12.37
CA TYR A 24 3.33 -11.54 -11.72
C TYR A 24 4.48 -12.22 -12.50
N GLU A 25 4.25 -13.41 -13.06
CA GLU A 25 5.29 -14.17 -13.77
C GLU A 25 5.93 -13.40 -14.93
N HIS A 26 5.16 -12.58 -15.64
CA HIS A 26 5.65 -11.79 -16.77
C HIS A 26 5.98 -10.34 -16.41
N LEU A 27 5.26 -9.75 -15.44
CA LEU A 27 5.32 -8.32 -15.15
C LEU A 27 6.04 -7.97 -13.85
N HIS A 28 6.65 -8.92 -13.13
CA HIS A 28 7.31 -8.65 -11.85
C HIS A 28 8.30 -7.46 -11.91
N ASP A 29 9.14 -7.38 -12.95
CA ASP A 29 10.10 -6.29 -13.14
C ASP A 29 9.47 -4.95 -13.54
N ALA A 30 8.21 -4.97 -14.01
CA ALA A 30 7.49 -3.78 -14.47
C ALA A 30 6.64 -3.13 -13.36
N TYR A 31 6.45 -3.82 -12.24
CA TYR A 31 5.68 -3.31 -11.11
C TYR A 31 6.50 -2.33 -10.29
N GLU A 32 6.09 -1.05 -10.28
CA GLU A 32 6.56 -0.09 -9.28
C GLU A 32 5.78 -0.26 -7.97
N LEU A 33 6.48 -0.52 -6.87
CA LEU A 33 5.88 -0.62 -5.55
C LEU A 33 5.78 0.76 -4.86
N LEU A 34 4.70 0.95 -4.10
CA LEU A 34 4.39 2.19 -3.38
C LEU A 34 5.56 2.70 -2.54
N TRP A 35 6.20 1.80 -1.77
CA TRP A 35 7.28 2.15 -0.85
C TRP A 35 8.65 2.19 -1.52
N GLU A 36 8.76 1.84 -2.79
CA GLU A 36 9.98 1.97 -3.59
C GLU A 36 10.03 3.31 -4.32
N MET A 37 8.88 3.91 -4.62
CA MET A 37 8.79 5.24 -5.22
C MET A 37 9.67 6.28 -4.48
N PRO A 38 10.34 7.20 -5.18
CA PRO A 38 11.20 8.20 -4.56
C PRO A 38 10.42 9.26 -3.77
N GLY A 39 9.15 9.50 -4.10
CA GLY A 39 8.27 10.46 -3.45
C GLY A 39 6.94 10.64 -4.19
N ASN A 40 6.14 11.62 -3.80
CA ASN A 40 4.79 11.83 -4.37
C ASN A 40 4.77 12.63 -5.69
N ASP A 41 5.89 13.26 -6.08
CA ASP A 41 5.94 14.19 -7.22
C ASP A 41 5.46 13.54 -8.54
N GLY A 42 6.00 12.39 -8.94
CA GLY A 42 5.59 11.69 -10.16
C GLY A 42 4.15 11.19 -10.10
N TYR A 43 3.74 10.66 -8.95
CA TYR A 43 2.37 10.21 -8.72
C TYR A 43 1.35 11.36 -8.85
N LEU A 44 1.60 12.51 -8.22
CA LEU A 44 0.72 13.67 -8.29
C LEU A 44 0.63 14.27 -9.70
N GLN A 45 1.70 14.20 -10.49
CA GLN A 45 1.66 14.59 -11.91
C GLN A 45 0.71 13.69 -12.71
N LEU A 46 0.83 12.37 -12.56
CA LEU A 46 -0.05 11.42 -13.23
C LEU A 46 -1.51 11.61 -12.80
N VAL A 47 -1.77 11.80 -11.50
CA VAL A 47 -3.10 12.12 -11.00
C VAL A 47 -3.63 13.42 -11.60
N GLY A 48 -2.82 14.47 -11.69
CA GLY A 48 -3.22 15.73 -12.34
C GLY A 48 -3.60 15.56 -13.81
N ILE A 49 -2.83 14.75 -14.57
CA ILE A 49 -3.14 14.44 -15.97
C ILE A 49 -4.47 13.68 -16.06
N MET A 50 -4.68 12.66 -15.23
CA MET A 50 -5.94 11.90 -15.21
C MET A 50 -7.12 12.80 -14.81
N GLN A 51 -6.93 13.65 -13.80
CA GLN A 51 -7.97 14.54 -13.25
C GLN A 51 -8.56 15.48 -14.31
N LYS A 52 -7.80 15.84 -15.36
CA LYS A 52 -8.27 16.62 -16.51
C LYS A 52 -9.46 15.97 -17.23
N PHE A 53 -9.52 14.64 -17.24
CA PHE A 53 -10.53 13.87 -17.96
C PHE A 53 -11.61 13.29 -17.04
N ILE A 54 -11.49 13.50 -15.72
CA ILE A 54 -12.47 13.07 -14.73
C ILE A 54 -13.34 14.27 -14.32
N ASP A 55 -14.64 14.14 -14.57
CA ASP A 55 -15.67 15.13 -14.27
C ASP A 55 -15.80 15.38 -12.76
N GLN A 56 -15.75 14.31 -11.96
CA GLN A 56 -15.73 14.35 -10.49
C GLN A 56 -14.30 14.35 -9.94
N SER A 57 -13.98 13.53 -8.94
CA SER A 57 -12.67 13.53 -8.27
C SER A 57 -12.05 12.14 -8.21
N ILE A 58 -10.74 12.12 -7.93
CA ILE A 58 -9.96 10.89 -7.70
C ILE A 58 -9.52 10.89 -6.23
N SER A 59 -9.67 9.75 -5.55
CA SER A 59 -9.12 9.54 -4.21
C SER A 59 -7.61 9.38 -4.27
N ALA A 60 -6.88 10.50 -4.24
CA ALA A 60 -5.43 10.50 -4.33
C ALA A 60 -4.77 10.48 -2.95
N ASN A 61 -4.01 9.43 -2.66
CA ASN A 61 -3.24 9.31 -1.42
C ASN A 61 -1.82 9.87 -1.57
N THR A 62 -1.25 10.40 -0.48
CA THR A 62 0.17 10.74 -0.40
C THR A 62 0.86 9.75 0.53
N ASN A 63 2.10 9.38 0.23
CA ASN A 63 2.81 8.30 0.92
C ASN A 63 4.18 8.80 1.37
N TYR A 64 4.54 8.49 2.61
CA TYR A 64 5.80 8.94 3.21
C TYR A 64 6.43 7.83 4.03
N ASP A 65 7.74 7.65 3.86
CA ASP A 65 8.55 6.74 4.67
C ASP A 65 9.45 7.57 5.60
N PRO A 66 9.15 7.66 6.91
CA PRO A 66 9.93 8.43 7.87
C PRO A 66 11.40 7.99 7.96
N SER A 67 11.70 6.72 7.66
CA SER A 67 13.06 6.16 7.73
C SER A 67 14.02 6.78 6.71
N ARG A 68 13.49 7.37 5.63
CA ARG A 68 14.28 8.05 4.60
C ARG A 68 14.75 9.44 5.00
N PHE A 69 14.27 9.96 6.12
CA PHE A 69 14.63 11.29 6.60
C PHE A 69 15.60 11.21 7.79
N PRO A 70 16.60 12.11 7.89
CA PRO A 70 17.62 12.06 8.94
C PRO A 70 17.08 12.07 10.38
N SER A 71 15.90 12.66 10.60
CA SER A 71 15.25 12.76 11.90
C SER A 71 14.26 11.63 12.20
N GLY A 72 14.12 10.65 11.30
CA GLY A 72 13.12 9.59 11.41
C GLY A 72 11.67 10.09 11.38
N LYS A 73 11.45 11.31 10.88
CA LYS A 73 10.14 11.98 10.80
C LYS A 73 10.00 12.68 9.47
N VAL A 74 8.78 12.72 8.94
CA VAL A 74 8.48 13.44 7.71
C VAL A 74 8.54 14.95 7.98
N PRO A 75 9.39 15.72 7.27
CA PRO A 75 9.47 17.16 7.46
C PRO A 75 8.16 17.85 7.03
N MET A 76 7.66 18.78 7.84
CA MET A 76 6.47 19.58 7.49
C MET A 76 6.63 20.33 6.16
N GLN A 77 7.85 20.76 5.84
CA GLN A 77 8.16 21.42 4.57
C GLN A 77 7.88 20.50 3.37
N GLN A 78 8.14 19.19 3.48
CA GLN A 78 7.83 18.23 2.43
C GLN A 78 6.32 18.10 2.24
N LEU A 79 5.56 17.95 3.33
CA LEU A 79 4.10 17.84 3.27
C LEU A 79 3.45 19.07 2.62
N LEU A 80 3.90 20.27 3.01
CA LEU A 80 3.40 21.53 2.44
C LEU A 80 3.79 21.68 0.97
N LYS A 81 4.99 21.25 0.57
CA LYS A 81 5.42 21.23 -0.84
C LYS A 81 4.50 20.33 -1.66
N ASP A 82 4.20 19.13 -1.17
CA ASP A 82 3.36 18.16 -1.90
C ASP A 82 1.91 18.67 -2.01
N LEU A 83 1.38 19.29 -0.94
CA LEU A 83 0.06 19.93 -0.97
C LEU A 83 -0.02 21.06 -1.99
N LEU A 84 0.97 21.95 -2.01
CA LEU A 84 1.04 23.05 -2.99
C LEU A 84 1.23 22.52 -4.42
N THR A 85 1.93 21.40 -4.59
CA THR A 85 2.13 20.74 -5.88
C THR A 85 0.81 20.13 -6.38
N ALA A 86 0.06 19.45 -5.53
CA ALA A 86 -1.28 18.94 -5.85
C ALA A 86 -2.22 20.08 -6.25
N TYR A 87 -2.21 21.19 -5.50
CA TYR A 87 -2.99 22.39 -5.82
C TYR A 87 -2.58 22.98 -7.19
N LYS A 88 -1.27 23.12 -7.44
CA LYS A 88 -0.74 23.64 -8.70
C LYS A 88 -1.16 22.79 -9.91
N PHE A 89 -1.23 21.47 -9.75
CA PHE A 89 -1.66 20.56 -10.83
C PHE A 89 -3.17 20.44 -10.99
N GLY A 90 -3.96 21.09 -10.13
CA GLY A 90 -5.42 21.05 -10.20
C GLY A 90 -6.01 19.73 -9.71
N VAL A 91 -5.31 18.99 -8.84
CA VAL A 91 -5.87 17.81 -8.17
C VAL A 91 -7.01 18.26 -7.27
N LYS A 92 -8.20 17.68 -7.45
CA LYS A 92 -9.42 18.16 -6.76
C LYS A 92 -9.49 17.74 -5.29
N THR A 93 -9.06 16.52 -4.97
CA THR A 93 -9.07 16.00 -3.59
C THR A 93 -7.82 15.17 -3.30
N LEU A 94 -7.30 15.32 -2.08
CA LEU A 94 -6.40 14.35 -1.45
C LEU A 94 -7.20 13.55 -0.43
N TYR A 95 -6.93 12.25 -0.32
CA TYR A 95 -7.69 11.36 0.55
C TYR A 95 -6.96 11.06 1.86
N TYR A 96 -5.99 10.16 1.84
CA TYR A 96 -5.15 9.87 3.01
C TYR A 96 -3.69 10.27 2.81
N GLN A 97 -3.06 10.57 3.95
CA GLN A 97 -1.62 10.58 4.10
C GLN A 97 -1.21 9.26 4.75
N ASN A 98 -0.58 8.38 3.98
CA ASN A 98 -0.02 7.13 4.46
C ASN A 98 1.40 7.35 4.96
N THR A 99 1.69 6.89 6.17
CA THR A 99 3.05 6.89 6.73
C THR A 99 3.47 5.45 6.93
N ARG A 100 4.66 5.09 6.45
CA ARG A 100 5.24 3.76 6.71
C ARG A 100 5.65 3.71 8.18
N ASP A 101 4.91 2.98 8.99
CA ASP A 101 5.12 2.82 10.42
C ASP A 101 5.98 1.60 10.77
N GLY A 102 6.28 0.75 9.78
CA GLY A 102 7.12 -0.44 9.97
C GLY A 102 6.41 -1.56 10.72
N ALA A 103 5.11 -1.43 10.97
CA ALA A 103 4.28 -2.59 11.25
C ALA A 103 4.21 -3.39 9.95
N GLU A 104 5.11 -4.36 9.79
CA GLU A 104 4.92 -5.39 8.78
C GLU A 104 3.53 -6.00 8.99
N ASP A 105 2.87 -6.46 7.92
CA ASP A 105 1.68 -7.31 8.02
C ASP A 105 2.00 -8.68 8.66
N ALA A 106 2.93 -8.70 9.62
CA ALA A 106 3.30 -9.80 10.49
C ALA A 106 2.16 -10.01 11.48
N GLN A 107 1.14 -10.71 11.00
CA GLN A 107 0.13 -11.32 11.83
C GLN A 107 0.61 -12.71 12.30
N ASP A 108 1.80 -12.79 12.88
CA ASP A 108 2.28 -14.02 13.53
C ASP A 108 1.33 -14.45 14.67
N ASP A 109 0.62 -13.50 15.27
CA ASP A 109 -0.39 -13.74 16.30
C ASP A 109 -1.71 -14.37 15.78
N LEU A 110 -1.87 -14.52 14.46
CA LEU A 110 -3.04 -15.14 13.82
C LEU A 110 -2.75 -16.48 13.17
N VAL A 111 -1.53 -17.01 13.30
CA VAL A 111 -1.32 -18.45 13.14
C VAL A 111 -1.99 -19.06 14.38
N PRO A 112 -3.16 -19.73 14.27
CA PRO A 112 -3.57 -20.57 15.36
C PRO A 112 -2.40 -21.52 15.52
N SER A 113 -1.81 -21.57 16.72
CA SER A 113 -1.00 -22.71 17.09
C SER A 113 -1.82 -23.90 16.63
N ILE A 114 -1.32 -24.62 15.62
CA ILE A 114 -1.82 -25.94 15.31
C ILE A 114 -1.41 -26.71 16.56
N GLN A 115 -2.24 -26.61 17.60
CA GLN A 115 -2.37 -27.68 18.56
C GLN A 115 -2.69 -28.86 17.68
N ASP A 116 -1.70 -29.75 17.65
CA ASP A 116 -1.77 -31.09 17.11
C ASP A 116 -2.86 -31.82 17.91
N ASP A 117 -4.11 -31.41 17.70
CA ASP A 117 -5.29 -32.11 18.20
C ASP A 117 -5.34 -33.39 17.38
N GLY A 118 -4.80 -34.41 18.04
CA GLY A 118 -4.60 -35.75 17.53
C GLY A 118 -5.79 -36.21 16.71
N CYS A 119 -5.43 -36.84 15.60
CA CYS A 119 -6.22 -37.75 14.80
C CYS A 119 -7.13 -38.64 15.67
N GLU A 120 -8.32 -38.16 16.03
CA GLU A 120 -9.35 -38.96 16.70
C GLU A 120 -10.76 -38.51 16.24
N SER A 121 -10.98 -38.47 14.93
CA SER A 121 -12.31 -38.67 14.32
C SER A 121 -12.24 -38.67 12.78
N GLY A 122 -11.74 -39.77 12.21
CA GLY A 122 -12.28 -40.41 10.98
C GLY A 122 -12.55 -39.62 9.69
N ALA A 123 -12.15 -38.36 9.54
CA ALA A 123 -12.36 -37.59 8.32
C ALA A 123 -11.16 -36.69 8.02
N CYS A 124 -10.27 -37.16 7.14
CA CYS A 124 -9.22 -36.32 6.55
C CYS A 124 -9.87 -35.33 5.55
N LYS A 125 -9.50 -34.05 5.64
CA LYS A 125 -9.79 -33.05 4.61
C LYS A 125 -8.82 -33.23 3.44
N ILE A 126 -9.35 -33.16 2.21
CA ILE A 126 -8.62 -33.01 0.95
C ILE A 126 -7.88 -31.68 0.94
#